data_AF-A0A842LKD0-F1
#
_entry.id   AF-A0A842LKD0-F1
#
_cell.length_a   1.000
_cell.length_b   1.000
_cell.length_c   1.000
_cell.angle_alpha   90.00
_cell.angle_beta   90.00
_cell.angle_gamma   90.00
#
_symmetry.space_group_name_H-M   'P 1'
#
loop_
_entity.id
_entity.type
_entity.pdbx_description
1 polymer ?
#
loop_
_entity_poly.entity_id
_entity_poly.type
_entity_poly.pdbx_seq_one_letter_code
_entity_poly.pdbx_strand_id
1 'polypeptide(L)'
;MPGDEVAVVEEFIPGEGTYEIDGKIYSAYCGDLELDYEEKIAKVSARNPPVTLKVGDVVYAEVTDVRNSMAICEVIAVEGKERDISGDTSATIHISKVSSGYTQDVGKELRPSDIVRAKVIQVKPSLQLSTVGHHFGVILALCKKCRAPLKKRNRTLYCERCERTDVRKLADDYGEVKF
;
A
#
# COMPACT_ATOMS: atom_id res chain seq x y z
N MET A 1 14.38 5.32 -26.02
CA MET A 1 14.72 3.94 -25.61
C MET A 1 15.94 3.99 -24.70
N PRO A 2 16.19 2.97 -23.83
CA PRO A 2 17.40 2.94 -23.03
C PRO A 2 18.65 3.02 -23.92
N GLY A 3 19.57 3.91 -23.57
CA GLY A 3 20.76 4.21 -24.36
C GLY A 3 20.59 5.31 -25.41
N ASP A 4 19.37 5.81 -25.65
CA ASP A 4 19.16 6.96 -26.54
C ASP A 4 19.65 8.25 -25.87
N GLU A 5 20.34 9.09 -26.64
CA GLU A 5 20.68 10.46 -26.25
C GLU A 5 19.42 11.31 -26.21
N VAL A 6 19.15 11.95 -25.07
CA VAL A 6 17.91 12.71 -24.82
C VAL A 6 18.14 14.20 -24.59
N ALA A 7 19.33 14.60 -24.12
CA ALA A 7 19.72 15.98 -23.89
C ALA A 7 21.24 16.11 -23.68
N VAL A 8 21.74 17.33 -23.54
CA VAL A 8 23.13 17.62 -23.14
C VAL A 8 23.17 18.36 -21.81
N VAL A 9 24.25 18.17 -21.05
CA VAL A 9 24.36 18.75 -19.69
C VAL A 9 24.48 20.27 -19.67
N GLU A 10 24.83 20.87 -20.82
CA GLU A 10 24.88 22.33 -21.00
C GLU A 10 23.47 22.95 -21.01
N GLU A 11 22.46 22.17 -21.39
CA GLU A 11 21.08 22.66 -21.53
C GLU A 11 20.16 22.13 -20.43
N PHE A 12 20.41 20.91 -19.94
CA PHE A 12 19.56 20.23 -18.96
C PHE A 12 20.39 19.46 -17.93
N ILE A 13 19.82 19.28 -16.74
CA ILE A 13 20.33 18.47 -15.65
C ILE A 13 19.70 17.06 -15.79
N PRO A 14 20.48 15.97 -15.62
CA PRO A 14 19.93 14.62 -15.65
C PRO A 14 19.00 14.38 -14.46
N GLY A 15 17.75 14.00 -14.76
CA GLY A 15 16.73 13.65 -13.77
C GLY A 15 16.37 12.16 -13.79
N GLU A 16 15.20 11.83 -13.24
CA GLU A 16 14.72 10.44 -13.13
C GLU A 16 14.72 9.73 -14.49
N GLY A 17 15.21 8.49 -14.52
CA GLY A 17 15.23 7.66 -15.73
C GLY A 17 16.27 8.09 -16.77
N THR A 18 17.25 8.91 -16.39
CA THR A 18 18.37 9.31 -17.24
C THR A 18 19.72 9.12 -16.53
N TYR A 19 20.81 9.09 -17.29
CA TYR A 19 22.18 9.09 -16.78
C TYR A 19 23.09 9.90 -17.70
N GLU A 20 24.22 10.37 -17.19
CA GLU A 20 25.20 11.13 -17.95
C GLU A 20 26.39 10.26 -18.36
N ILE A 21 26.83 10.38 -19.61
CA ILE A 21 28.15 9.93 -20.07
C ILE A 21 28.75 11.02 -20.96
N ASP A 22 29.96 11.47 -20.64
CA ASP A 22 30.74 12.44 -21.43
C ASP A 22 29.96 13.72 -21.81
N GLY A 23 29.23 14.31 -20.86
CA GLY A 23 28.46 15.54 -21.06
C GLY A 23 27.15 15.37 -21.84
N LYS A 24 26.78 14.13 -22.18
CA LYS A 24 25.51 13.80 -22.82
C LYS A 24 24.62 13.04 -21.86
N ILE A 25 23.34 13.36 -21.90
CA ILE A 25 22.31 12.72 -21.09
C ILE A 25 21.65 11.64 -21.94
N TYR A 26 21.69 10.41 -21.44
CA TYR A 26 21.10 9.24 -22.06
C TYR A 26 19.92 8.73 -21.25
N SER A 27 18.97 8.11 -21.94
CA SER A 27 17.84 7.45 -21.32
C SER A 27 18.25 6.15 -20.62
N ALA A 28 17.85 5.96 -19.37
CA ALA A 28 17.98 4.69 -18.65
C ALA A 28 16.76 3.76 -18.85
N TYR A 29 15.59 4.35 -19.16
CA TYR A 29 14.32 3.64 -19.19
C TYR A 29 13.72 3.57 -20.59
N CYS A 30 12.89 2.55 -20.83
CA CYS A 30 11.97 2.60 -21.96
C CYS A 30 10.75 3.42 -21.54
N GLY A 31 10.66 4.64 -22.05
CA GLY A 31 9.77 5.63 -21.49
C GLY A 31 9.49 6.80 -22.43
N ASP A 32 8.72 7.75 -21.90
CA ASP A 32 8.42 9.01 -22.56
C ASP A 32 9.34 10.10 -21.97
N LEU A 33 9.95 10.89 -22.84
CA LEU A 33 10.88 11.95 -22.48
C LEU A 33 10.11 13.20 -22.06
N GLU A 34 10.44 13.73 -20.89
CA GLU A 34 9.92 14.99 -20.36
C GLU A 34 11.10 15.96 -20.14
N LEU A 35 11.05 17.10 -20.82
CA LEU A 35 12.02 18.18 -20.68
C LEU A 35 11.35 19.35 -19.96
N ASP A 36 11.78 19.58 -18.72
CA ASP A 36 11.37 20.73 -17.94
C ASP A 36 12.28 21.92 -18.31
N TYR A 37 11.73 22.91 -19.00
CA TYR A 37 12.49 24.07 -19.47
C TYR A 37 12.66 25.16 -18.40
N GLU A 38 11.86 25.14 -17.33
CA GLU A 38 11.95 26.08 -16.22
C GLU A 38 13.08 25.67 -15.28
N GLU A 39 13.04 24.42 -14.82
CA GLU A 39 14.06 23.85 -13.93
C GLU A 39 15.27 23.29 -14.70
N LYS A 40 15.20 23.26 -16.03
CA LYS A 40 16.22 22.65 -16.91
C LYS A 40 16.49 21.21 -16.53
N ILE A 41 15.46 20.36 -16.39
CA ILE A 41 15.64 18.94 -16.05
C ILE A 41 15.16 18.04 -17.18
N ALA A 42 16.00 17.09 -17.60
CA ALA A 42 15.61 16.04 -18.54
C ALA A 42 15.28 14.75 -17.78
N LYS A 43 14.05 14.24 -17.95
CA LYS A 43 13.59 12.99 -17.31
C LYS A 43 13.01 12.05 -18.34
N VAL A 44 13.19 10.75 -18.14
CA VAL A 44 12.48 9.75 -18.93
C VAL A 44 11.60 8.95 -18.00
N SER A 45 10.31 9.20 -18.07
CA SER A 45 9.30 8.48 -17.31
C SER A 45 9.13 7.10 -17.91
N ALA A 46 9.48 6.05 -17.17
CA ALA A 46 9.22 4.68 -17.62
C ALA A 46 7.72 4.56 -17.93
N ARG A 47 7.37 3.98 -19.09
CA ARG A 47 5.94 3.78 -19.46
C ARG A 47 5.16 2.98 -18.44
N ASN A 48 5.87 2.25 -17.60
CA ASN A 48 5.29 1.47 -16.53
C ASN A 48 6.36 1.36 -15.42
N PRO A 49 6.41 2.30 -14.46
CA PRO A 49 7.36 2.26 -13.36
C PRO A 49 6.88 1.28 -12.27
N PRO A 50 7.79 0.71 -11.46
CA PRO A 50 7.40 -0.03 -10.26
C PRO A 50 6.64 0.88 -9.27
N VAL A 51 5.73 0.30 -8.50
CA VAL A 51 4.96 1.06 -7.50
C VAL A 51 5.81 1.28 -6.26
N THR A 52 6.16 2.53 -5.98
CA THR A 52 6.78 2.92 -4.71
C THR A 52 5.73 3.48 -3.77
N LEU A 53 5.72 3.01 -2.52
CA LEU A 53 4.81 3.48 -1.49
C LEU A 53 5.10 4.93 -1.09
N LYS A 54 4.06 5.76 -1.08
CA LYS A 54 4.13 7.15 -0.63
C LYS A 54 3.22 7.38 0.57
N VAL A 55 3.58 8.34 1.42
CA VAL A 55 2.69 8.80 2.49
C VAL A 55 1.40 9.34 1.85
N GLY A 56 0.26 8.86 2.32
CA GLY A 56 -1.05 9.18 1.76
C GLY A 56 -1.66 8.10 0.88
N ASP A 57 -0.85 7.17 0.35
CA ASP A 57 -1.35 6.06 -0.47
C ASP A 57 -2.34 5.20 0.33
N VAL A 58 -3.39 4.74 -0.35
CA VAL A 58 -4.31 3.72 0.16
C VAL A 58 -3.83 2.36 -0.32
N VAL A 59 -3.70 1.42 0.61
CA VAL A 59 -3.08 0.12 0.35
C VAL A 59 -3.92 -1.01 0.90
N TYR A 60 -3.78 -2.17 0.28
CA TYR A 60 -4.28 -3.44 0.75
C TYR A 60 -3.12 -4.21 1.39
N ALA A 61 -3.32 -4.67 2.62
CA ALA A 61 -2.30 -5.41 3.34
C ALA A 61 -2.89 -6.66 4.00
N GLU A 62 -2.12 -7.75 4.05
CA GLU A 62 -2.45 -8.93 4.84
C GLU A 62 -1.86 -8.78 6.25
N VAL A 63 -2.67 -8.98 7.28
CA VAL A 63 -2.17 -9.03 8.66
C VAL A 63 -1.42 -10.35 8.87
N THR A 64 -0.12 -10.27 9.16
CA THR A 64 0.73 -11.45 9.34
C THR A 64 0.82 -11.87 10.81
N ASP A 65 0.90 -10.90 11.72
CA ASP A 65 0.97 -11.15 13.16
C ASP A 65 0.27 -10.03 13.95
N VAL A 66 -0.21 -10.34 15.15
CA VAL A 66 -0.88 -9.38 16.03
C VAL A 66 -0.36 -9.51 17.46
N ARG A 67 0.13 -8.38 17.98
CA ARG A 67 0.54 -8.20 19.37
C ARG A 67 -0.43 -7.27 20.09
N ASN A 68 -0.33 -7.17 21.40
CA ASN A 68 -1.26 -6.37 22.21
C ASN A 68 -1.37 -4.89 21.75
N SER A 69 -0.25 -4.28 21.36
CA SER A 69 -0.17 -2.86 21.00
C SER A 69 0.07 -2.60 19.51
N MET A 70 0.23 -3.63 18.68
CA MET A 70 0.52 -3.46 17.26
C MET A 70 0.12 -4.68 16.41
N ALA A 71 -0.31 -4.43 15.17
CA ALA A 71 -0.40 -5.45 14.13
C ALA A 71 0.78 -5.31 13.16
N ILE A 72 1.34 -6.44 12.73
CA ILE A 72 2.33 -6.54 11.67
C ILE A 72 1.56 -6.97 10.41
N CYS A 73 1.81 -6.28 9.31
CA CYS A 73 1.09 -6.48 8.05
C CYS A 73 2.08 -6.52 6.89
N GLU A 74 1.71 -7.21 5.83
CA GLU A 74 2.44 -7.23 4.57
C GLU A 74 1.59 -6.51 3.51
N VAL A 75 2.12 -5.44 2.91
CA VAL A 75 1.40 -4.71 1.86
C VAL A 75 1.45 -5.52 0.57
N ILE A 76 0.27 -5.88 0.05
CA ILE A 76 0.11 -6.73 -1.14
C ILE A 76 -0.26 -5.94 -2.40
N ALA A 77 -0.91 -4.78 -2.25
CA ALA A 77 -1.30 -3.95 -3.38
C ALA A 77 -1.53 -2.49 -2.96
N VAL A 78 -1.42 -1.57 -3.92
CA VAL A 78 -1.80 -0.17 -3.75
C VAL A 78 -3.07 0.09 -4.55
N GLU A 79 -4.04 0.75 -3.92
CA GLU A 79 -5.32 1.03 -4.55
C GLU A 79 -5.13 1.86 -5.83
N GLY A 80 -5.73 1.39 -6.93
CA GLY A 80 -5.62 2.02 -8.25
C GLY A 80 -4.30 1.77 -8.99
N LYS A 81 -3.42 0.89 -8.49
CA LYS A 81 -2.17 0.51 -9.16
C LYS A 81 -2.10 -1.00 -9.36
N GLU A 82 -2.01 -1.46 -10.60
CA GLU A 82 -2.04 -2.89 -10.97
C GLU A 82 -0.69 -3.61 -10.84
N ARG A 83 0.40 -2.87 -10.60
CA ARG A 83 1.76 -3.42 -10.55
C ARG A 83 2.23 -3.77 -9.16
N ASP A 84 3.18 -4.70 -9.12
CA ASP A 84 3.91 -5.06 -7.91
C ASP A 84 4.62 -3.86 -7.27
N ILE A 85 4.63 -3.90 -5.94
CA ILE A 85 5.26 -2.89 -5.09
C ILE A 85 6.75 -3.17 -5.06
N SER A 86 7.56 -2.13 -5.23
CA SER A 86 9.00 -2.21 -5.04
C SER A 86 9.40 -1.65 -3.68
N GLY A 87 10.39 -2.29 -3.06
CA GLY A 87 10.93 -1.90 -1.76
C GLY A 87 10.35 -2.73 -0.61
N ASP A 88 10.43 -2.16 0.60
CA ASP A 88 9.93 -2.81 1.82
C ASP A 88 8.40 -2.71 1.92
N THR A 89 7.76 -3.85 2.04
CA THR A 89 6.30 -4.03 2.14
C THR A 89 5.85 -4.41 3.56
N SER A 90 6.80 -4.59 4.48
CA SER A 90 6.54 -4.95 5.87
C SER A 90 6.08 -3.71 6.66
N ALA A 91 4.79 -3.68 6.95
CA ALA A 91 4.12 -2.58 7.62
C ALA A 91 3.75 -2.88 9.07
N THR A 92 3.56 -1.82 9.85
CA THR A 92 3.00 -1.91 11.19
C THR A 92 1.81 -0.98 11.39
N ILE A 93 0.80 -1.43 12.12
CA ILE A 93 -0.33 -0.61 12.59
C ILE A 93 -0.26 -0.58 14.12
N HIS A 94 0.07 0.59 14.67
CA HIS A 94 0.06 0.80 16.12
C HIS A 94 -1.38 0.92 16.65
N ILE A 95 -1.64 0.52 17.90
CA ILE A 95 -2.97 0.53 18.53
C ILE A 95 -3.70 1.88 18.43
N SER A 96 -2.96 3.00 18.53
CA SER A 96 -3.51 4.36 18.38
C SER A 96 -3.92 4.73 16.95
N LYS A 97 -3.60 3.88 15.97
CA LYS A 97 -3.88 4.05 14.54
C LYS A 97 -4.86 2.99 14.00
N VAL A 98 -5.43 2.16 14.87
CA VAL A 98 -6.41 1.12 14.48
C VAL A 98 -7.80 1.71 14.32
N SER A 99 -8.25 2.52 15.27
CA SER A 99 -9.58 3.15 15.25
C SER A 99 -9.53 4.54 15.87
N SER A 100 -10.58 5.35 15.63
CA SER A 100 -10.73 6.67 16.27
C SER A 100 -11.13 6.57 17.76
N GLY A 101 -11.63 5.40 18.19
CA GLY A 101 -12.00 5.15 19.58
C GLY A 101 -10.85 4.53 20.37
N TYR A 102 -11.02 4.47 21.70
CA TYR A 102 -10.05 3.80 22.56
C TYR A 102 -10.05 2.29 22.29
N THR A 103 -8.96 1.80 21.68
CA THR A 103 -8.72 0.38 21.45
C THR A 103 -7.81 -0.14 22.55
N GLN A 104 -8.27 -1.12 23.33
CA GLN A 104 -7.48 -1.74 24.41
C GLN A 104 -6.59 -2.88 23.91
N ASP A 105 -6.98 -3.52 22.81
CA ASP A 105 -6.33 -4.72 22.28
C ASP A 105 -6.53 -4.79 20.77
N VAL A 106 -5.42 -4.77 20.02
CA VAL A 106 -5.45 -4.86 18.56
C VAL A 106 -6.04 -6.20 18.09
N GLY A 107 -5.90 -7.29 18.86
CA GLY A 107 -6.41 -8.63 18.53
C GLY A 107 -7.94 -8.75 18.54
N LYS A 108 -8.64 -7.73 19.05
CA LYS A 108 -10.10 -7.60 18.93
C LYS A 108 -10.52 -6.97 17.60
N GLU A 109 -9.69 -6.12 17.03
CA GLU A 109 -10.00 -5.35 15.82
C GLU A 109 -9.44 -6.02 14.55
N LEU A 110 -8.24 -6.59 14.63
CA LEU A 110 -7.49 -7.19 13.54
C LEU A 110 -6.98 -8.58 13.93
N ARG A 111 -6.86 -9.50 12.97
CA ARG A 111 -6.28 -10.83 13.19
C ARG A 111 -5.40 -11.31 12.04
N PRO A 112 -4.49 -12.26 12.31
CA PRO A 112 -3.70 -12.88 11.27
C PRO A 112 -4.56 -13.46 10.13
N SER A 113 -4.10 -13.29 8.90
CA SER A 113 -4.79 -13.58 7.63
C SER A 113 -6.00 -12.69 7.28
N ASP A 114 -6.29 -11.64 8.05
CA ASP A 114 -7.26 -10.63 7.61
C ASP A 114 -6.61 -9.75 6.54
N ILE A 115 -7.35 -9.43 5.48
CA ILE A 115 -6.93 -8.41 4.50
C ILE A 115 -7.55 -7.08 4.91
N VAL A 116 -6.71 -6.06 5.04
CA VAL A 116 -7.07 -4.72 5.49
C VAL A 116 -6.83 -3.69 4.41
N ARG A 117 -7.77 -2.75 4.24
CA ARG A 117 -7.53 -1.48 3.57
C ARG A 117 -7.03 -0.47 4.60
N ALA A 118 -5.86 0.10 4.36
CA ALA A 118 -5.22 1.06 5.25
C ALA A 118 -4.58 2.22 4.48
N LYS A 119 -4.29 3.31 5.18
CA LYS A 119 -3.58 4.47 4.64
C LYS A 119 -2.14 4.47 5.11
N VAL A 120 -1.19 4.71 4.20
CA VAL A 120 0.23 4.91 4.53
C VAL A 120 0.39 6.25 5.23
N ILE A 121 0.92 6.22 6.46
CA ILE A 121 1.20 7.43 7.26
C ILE A 121 2.69 7.74 7.38
N GLN A 122 3.54 6.74 7.15
CA GLN A 122 5.00 6.88 7.16
C GLN A 122 5.63 5.78 6.31
N VAL A 123 6.71 6.10 5.59
CA VAL A 123 7.48 5.13 4.79
C VAL A 123 8.89 4.91 5.36
N LYS A 124 9.55 5.97 5.84
CA LYS A 124 10.88 5.90 6.49
C LYS A 124 10.78 6.44 7.92
N PRO A 125 11.51 5.86 8.89
CA PRO A 125 12.45 4.74 8.77
C PRO A 125 11.78 3.36 8.63
N SER A 126 10.49 3.27 8.91
CA SER A 126 9.69 2.05 8.74
C SER A 126 8.30 2.39 8.22
N LEU A 127 7.69 1.43 7.52
CA LEU A 127 6.36 1.56 6.96
C LEU A 127 5.30 1.47 8.07
N GLN A 128 4.52 2.54 8.23
CA GLN A 128 3.42 2.60 9.18
C GLN A 128 2.12 2.88 8.46
N LEU A 129 1.09 2.15 8.88
CA LEU A 129 -0.25 2.21 8.34
C LEU A 129 -1.26 2.69 9.40
N SER A 130 -2.37 3.24 8.91
CA SER A 130 -3.50 3.66 9.74
C SER A 130 -4.80 3.13 9.16
N THR A 131 -5.65 2.56 10.02
CA THR A 131 -7.02 2.16 9.69
C THR A 131 -8.08 3.06 10.35
N VAL A 132 -7.66 4.26 10.81
CA VAL A 132 -8.57 5.28 11.32
C VAL A 132 -9.44 5.83 10.18
N GLY A 133 -10.75 5.66 10.29
CA GLY A 133 -11.75 6.10 9.32
C GLY A 133 -12.81 5.03 9.08
N HIS A 134 -13.91 5.40 8.43
CA HIS A 134 -14.97 4.44 8.09
C HIS A 134 -14.60 3.55 6.90
N HIS A 135 -13.88 4.11 5.94
CA HIS A 135 -13.44 3.40 4.73
C HIS A 135 -12.21 2.51 4.92
N PHE A 136 -11.58 2.56 6.10
CA PHE A 136 -10.40 1.76 6.43
C PHE A 136 -10.72 0.70 7.48
N GLY A 137 -10.09 -0.46 7.33
CA GLY A 137 -10.31 -1.63 8.16
C GLY A 137 -10.22 -2.91 7.36
N VAL A 138 -10.64 -4.01 7.98
CA VAL A 138 -10.75 -5.32 7.36
C VAL A 138 -11.76 -5.27 6.22
N ILE A 139 -11.38 -5.81 5.06
CA ILE A 139 -12.19 -5.96 3.86
C ILE A 139 -12.47 -7.43 3.52
N LEU A 140 -11.60 -8.33 3.98
CA LEU A 140 -11.76 -9.77 3.86
C LEU A 140 -11.25 -10.44 5.14
N ALA A 141 -12.00 -11.40 5.66
CA ALA A 141 -11.62 -12.16 6.85
C ALA A 141 -12.07 -13.61 6.75
N LEU A 142 -11.32 -14.48 7.42
CA LEU A 142 -11.57 -15.92 7.43
C LEU A 142 -12.00 -16.40 8.81
N CYS A 143 -12.86 -17.42 8.84
CA CYS A 143 -13.29 -18.04 10.08
C CYS A 143 -12.10 -18.73 10.78
N LYS A 144 -11.89 -18.43 12.06
CA LYS A 144 -10.83 -19.05 12.88
C LYS A 144 -10.87 -20.57 12.92
N LYS A 145 -12.06 -21.16 12.80
CA LYS A 145 -12.25 -22.62 12.94
C LYS A 145 -12.12 -23.35 11.60
N CYS A 146 -12.85 -22.89 10.57
CA CYS A 146 -12.96 -23.61 9.31
C CYS A 146 -12.34 -22.89 8.10
N ARG A 147 -11.73 -21.72 8.31
CA ARG A 147 -11.12 -20.87 7.27
C ARG A 147 -12.08 -20.45 6.13
N ALA A 148 -13.38 -20.67 6.28
CA ALA A 148 -14.37 -20.16 5.33
C ALA A 148 -14.44 -18.63 5.39
N PRO A 149 -14.66 -17.95 4.24
CA PRO A 149 -14.90 -16.51 4.22
C PRO A 149 -16.05 -16.13 5.15
N LEU A 150 -15.84 -15.08 5.95
CA LEU A 150 -16.88 -14.54 6.81
C LEU A 150 -17.77 -13.60 6.02
N LYS A 151 -19.07 -13.57 6.35
CA LYS A 151 -20.02 -12.61 5.78
C LYS A 151 -20.37 -11.53 6.78
N LYS A 152 -20.45 -10.29 6.33
CA LYS A 152 -20.94 -9.18 7.14
C LYS A 152 -22.44 -9.40 7.45
N ARG A 153 -22.79 -9.39 8.73
CA ARG A 153 -24.17 -9.32 9.22
C ARG A 153 -24.25 -8.13 10.17
N ASN A 154 -24.91 -7.06 9.74
CA ASN A 154 -24.94 -5.78 10.46
C ASN A 154 -23.51 -5.25 10.71
N ARG A 155 -23.10 -5.19 11.99
CA ARG A 155 -21.78 -4.69 12.43
C ARG A 155 -20.78 -5.81 12.77
N THR A 156 -21.15 -7.07 12.54
CA THR A 156 -20.32 -8.23 12.89
C THR A 156 -20.09 -9.12 11.68
N LEU A 157 -19.17 -10.07 11.84
CA LEU A 157 -18.84 -11.08 10.85
C LEU A 157 -19.42 -12.42 11.28
N TYR A 158 -20.06 -13.13 10.36
CA TYR A 158 -20.71 -14.41 10.63
C TYR A 158 -20.18 -15.49 9.70
N CYS A 159 -19.86 -16.65 10.28
CA CYS A 159 -19.48 -17.84 9.53
C CYS A 159 -20.72 -18.73 9.33
N GLU A 160 -21.14 -18.90 8.08
CA GLU A 160 -22.29 -19.77 7.74
C GLU A 160 -22.02 -21.25 7.96
N ARG A 161 -20.76 -21.69 8.01
CA ARG A 161 -20.40 -23.11 8.22
C ARG A 161 -20.30 -23.50 9.70
N CYS A 162 -19.85 -22.58 10.54
CA CYS A 162 -19.61 -22.84 11.97
C CYS A 162 -20.63 -22.15 12.87
N GLU A 163 -21.51 -21.34 12.29
CA GLU A 163 -22.52 -20.53 12.99
C GLU A 163 -21.93 -19.63 14.09
N ARG A 164 -20.70 -19.17 13.87
CA ARG A 164 -19.96 -18.32 14.81
C ARG A 164 -19.96 -16.87 14.36
N THR A 165 -20.10 -15.98 15.33
CA THR A 165 -19.96 -14.53 15.15
C THR A 165 -18.58 -14.08 15.61
N ASP A 166 -18.01 -13.13 14.88
CA ASP A 166 -16.73 -12.49 15.15
C ASP A 166 -16.85 -10.98 14.98
N VAL A 167 -15.95 -10.23 15.61
CA VAL A 167 -15.92 -8.77 15.55
C VAL A 167 -14.55 -8.34 15.03
N ARG A 168 -14.54 -7.35 14.13
CA ARG A 168 -13.34 -6.74 13.54
C ARG A 168 -13.59 -5.26 13.31
N LYS A 169 -12.52 -4.49 13.11
CA LYS A 169 -12.63 -3.14 12.54
C LYS A 169 -12.96 -3.27 11.06
N LEU A 170 -14.25 -3.25 10.70
CA LEU A 170 -14.66 -3.36 9.30
C LEU A 170 -14.46 -2.03 8.55
N ALA A 171 -14.06 -2.15 7.29
CA ALA A 171 -14.32 -1.13 6.29
C ALA A 171 -15.82 -1.12 5.94
N ASP A 172 -16.32 0.01 5.45
CA ASP A 172 -17.72 0.19 5.06
C ASP A 172 -18.10 -0.75 3.90
N ASP A 173 -17.20 -1.00 2.97
CA ASP A 173 -17.33 -1.83 1.77
C ASP A 173 -16.78 -3.27 1.93
N TYR A 174 -16.77 -3.81 3.16
CA TYR A 174 -16.34 -5.18 3.42
C TYR A 174 -17.05 -6.19 2.48
N GLY A 175 -16.25 -7.03 1.81
CA GLY A 175 -16.75 -8.05 0.88
C GLY A 175 -17.16 -7.53 -0.50
N GLU A 176 -17.05 -6.22 -0.77
CA GLU A 176 -17.37 -5.60 -2.07
C GLU A 176 -16.11 -5.30 -2.91
N VAL A 177 -14.93 -5.36 -2.28
CA VAL A 177 -13.64 -5.12 -2.93
C VAL A 177 -13.32 -6.22 -3.93
N LYS A 178 -13.08 -5.83 -5.19
CA LYS A 178 -12.52 -6.69 -6.23
C LYS A 178 -11.03 -6.37 -6.36
N PHE A 179 -10.19 -7.39 -6.17
CA PHE A 179 -8.77 -7.35 -6.46
C PHE A 179 -8.53 -7.53 -7.96
#